data_AF-A0A929HL95-F1
#
_entry.id   AF-A0A929HL95-F1
#
_cell.length_a   1.000
_cell.length_b   1.000
_cell.length_c   1.000
_cell.angle_alpha   90.00
_cell.angle_beta   90.00
_cell.angle_gamma   90.00
#
_symmetry.space_group_name_H-M   'P 1'
#
loop_
_entity.id
_entity.type
_entity.pdbx_description
1 polymer ?
#
loop_
_entity_poly.entity_id
_entity_poly.type
_entity_poly.pdbx_seq_one_letter_code
_entity_poly.pdbx_strand_id
1 'polypeptide(L)'
;LKIIKNLESARTGPVILFRIIEMSRPEKVWLKSITDKGSVVSLTGYAENDEDMAEFMRRLAKFPQIKSVELDVAKRALEKETKTDVVNFVLKLVR
;
A
#
# COMPACT_ATOMS: atom_id res chain seq x y z
N LEU A 1 24.66 24.96 4.34
CA LEU A 1 23.71 24.30 5.28
C LEU A 1 22.48 23.74 4.54
N LYS A 2 22.61 22.74 3.66
CA LYS A 2 21.48 22.19 2.84
C LYS A 2 21.36 20.66 2.83
N ILE A 3 22.08 19.96 3.72
CA ILE A 3 22.16 18.49 3.68
C ILE A 3 21.40 17.84 4.86
N ILE A 4 21.20 18.56 5.97
CA ILE A 4 20.60 18.00 7.20
C ILE A 4 19.05 17.89 7.12
N LYS A 5 18.37 18.73 6.32
CA LYS A 5 16.90 18.64 6.17
C LYS A 5 16.40 17.41 5.39
N ASN A 6 17.23 16.82 4.53
CA ASN A 6 16.85 15.65 3.73
C ASN A 6 16.83 14.35 4.55
N LEU A 7 17.66 14.26 5.60
CA LEU A 7 17.70 13.10 6.49
C LEU A 7 16.54 13.09 7.49
N GLU A 8 16.07 14.26 7.94
CA GLU A 8 14.88 14.35 8.81
C GLU A 8 13.57 14.06 8.06
N SER A 9 13.44 14.49 6.80
CA SER A 9 12.27 14.19 5.95
C SER A 9 12.21 12.71 5.55
N ALA A 10 13.37 12.06 5.33
CA ALA A 10 13.46 10.63 5.10
C ALA A 10 13.07 9.79 6.33
N ARG A 11 13.09 10.37 7.54
CA ARG A 11 12.63 9.73 8.78
C ARG A 11 11.12 9.88 9.02
N THR A 12 10.47 10.89 8.46
CA THR A 12 9.03 11.15 8.64
C THR A 12 8.15 10.53 7.56
N GLY A 13 8.65 10.35 6.33
CA GLY A 13 7.92 9.73 5.22
C GLY A 13 7.46 8.28 5.47
N PRO A 14 8.34 7.38 5.95
CA PRO A 14 7.98 6.00 6.27
C PRO A 14 6.97 5.90 7.42
N VAL A 15 7.08 6.78 8.42
CA VAL A 15 6.22 6.78 9.62
C VAL A 15 4.80 7.25 9.29
N ILE A 16 4.65 8.25 8.41
CA ILE A 16 3.33 8.71 7.95
C ILE A 16 2.68 7.63 7.07
N LEU A 17 3.44 7.02 6.16
CA LEU A 17 2.95 5.89 5.36
C LEU A 17 2.49 4.72 6.23
N PHE A 18 3.28 4.37 7.25
CA PHE A 18 2.92 3.30 8.18
C PHE A 18 1.62 3.61 8.93
N ARG A 19 1.42 4.85 9.39
CA ARG A 19 0.18 5.28 10.05
C ARG A 19 -1.03 5.22 9.10
N ILE A 20 -0.88 5.69 7.85
CA ILE A 20 -1.95 5.63 6.84
C ILE A 20 -2.33 4.17 6.57
N ILE A 21 -1.34 3.29 6.49
CA ILE A 21 -1.55 1.87 6.27
C ILE A 21 -2.25 1.21 7.45
N GLU A 22 -1.82 1.47 8.70
CA GLU A 22 -2.51 0.96 9.89
C GLU A 22 -3.95 1.44 9.98
N MET A 23 -4.21 2.73 9.73
CA MET A 23 -5.56 3.30 9.77
C MET A 23 -6.45 2.86 8.60
N SER A 24 -5.85 2.44 7.48
CA SER A 24 -6.58 2.04 6.27
C SER A 24 -6.73 0.54 6.12
N ARG A 25 -6.03 -0.27 6.93
CA ARG A 25 -6.02 -1.73 6.82
C ARG A 25 -7.43 -2.26 7.09
N PRO A 26 -8.15 -2.77 6.06
CA PRO A 26 -9.27 -3.66 6.28
C PRO A 26 -8.74 -4.91 6.98
N GLU A 27 -9.53 -5.54 7.84
CA GLU A 27 -9.14 -6.70 8.65
C GLU A 27 -8.56 -7.86 7.81
N LYS A 28 -8.86 -7.87 6.50
CA LYS A 28 -8.60 -8.93 5.52
C LYS A 28 -7.60 -8.57 4.41
N VAL A 29 -6.78 -7.54 4.62
CA VAL A 29 -5.70 -7.16 3.69
C VAL A 29 -4.36 -7.12 4.39
N TRP A 30 -3.40 -7.81 3.79
CA TRP A 30 -2.04 -7.90 4.27
C TRP A 30 -1.06 -7.29 3.28
N LEU A 31 -0.07 -6.56 3.78
CA LEU A 31 0.99 -5.99 2.94
C LEU A 31 2.25 -6.82 3.08
N LYS A 32 2.85 -7.13 1.94
CA LYS A 32 4.12 -7.83 1.82
C LYS A 32 5.30 -6.87 1.71
N SER A 33 5.11 -5.75 1.00
CA SER A 33 6.17 -4.77 0.78
C SER A 33 5.62 -3.38 0.47
N ILE A 34 6.38 -2.37 0.88
CA ILE A 34 6.12 -0.95 0.59
C ILE A 34 7.40 -0.38 0.02
N THR A 35 7.34 0.17 -1.19
CA THR A 35 8.48 0.81 -1.86
C THR A 35 8.12 2.25 -2.21
N ASP A 36 8.80 3.20 -1.59
CA ASP A 36 8.62 4.63 -1.86
C ASP A 36 9.74 5.12 -2.80
N LYS A 37 9.37 5.61 -3.98
CA LYS A 37 10.28 6.22 -4.97
C LYS A 37 10.09 7.74 -5.09
N GLY A 38 9.63 8.39 -4.02
CA GLY A 38 9.36 9.83 -3.96
C GLY A 38 8.01 10.17 -4.59
N SER A 39 7.94 10.12 -5.93
CA SER A 39 6.74 10.49 -6.70
C SER A 39 5.69 9.38 -6.76
N VAL A 40 6.13 8.12 -6.63
CA VAL A 40 5.28 6.94 -6.68
C VAL A 40 5.60 6.03 -5.51
N VAL A 41 4.57 5.53 -4.83
CA VAL A 41 4.67 4.52 -3.78
C VAL A 41 4.06 3.23 -4.31
N SER A 42 4.88 2.18 -4.42
CA SER A 42 4.40 0.83 -4.74
C SER A 42 4.07 0.07 -3.47
N LEU A 43 2.82 -0.39 -3.35
CA LEU A 43 2.37 -1.29 -2.29
C LEU A 43 2.18 -2.68 -2.89
N THR A 44 2.75 -3.69 -2.26
CA THR A 44 2.53 -5.10 -2.64
C THR A 44 1.90 -5.81 -1.45
N GLY A 45 0.86 -6.59 -1.69
CA GLY A 45 0.11 -7.26 -0.65
C GLY A 45 -0.78 -8.37 -1.19
N TYR A 46 -1.61 -8.91 -0.30
CA TYR A 46 -2.67 -9.84 -0.64
C TYR A 46 -3.93 -9.49 0.13
N ALA A 47 -5.09 -9.70 -0.50
CA ALA A 47 -6.41 -9.54 0.07
C ALA A 47 -7.13 -10.89 0.09
N GLU A 48 -8.05 -11.09 1.02
CA GLU A 48 -8.90 -12.30 1.05
C GLU A 48 -9.75 -12.43 -0.23
N ASN A 49 -10.27 -11.33 -0.76
CA ASN A 49 -11.07 -11.31 -1.98
C ASN A 49 -10.93 -9.99 -2.75
N ASP A 50 -11.53 -9.95 -3.94
CA ASP A 50 -11.50 -8.78 -4.81
C ASP A 50 -12.23 -7.55 -4.22
N GLU A 51 -13.22 -7.77 -3.35
CA GLU A 51 -13.99 -6.71 -2.69
C GLU A 51 -13.17 -5.97 -1.62
N ASP A 52 -12.45 -6.72 -0.79
CA ASP A 52 -11.51 -6.19 0.22
C ASP A 52 -10.38 -5.39 -0.44
N MET A 53 -9.85 -5.88 -1.57
CA MET A 53 -8.88 -5.13 -2.38
C MET A 53 -9.48 -3.82 -2.91
N ALA A 54 -10.68 -3.86 -3.48
CA ALA A 54 -11.34 -2.68 -4.03
C ALA A 54 -11.66 -1.65 -2.94
N GLU A 55 -12.07 -2.11 -1.75
CA GLU A 55 -12.28 -1.23 -0.59
C GLU A 55 -10.96 -0.58 -0.15
N PHE A 56 -9.87 -1.35 -0.10
CA PHE A 56 -8.56 -0.82 0.23
C PHE A 56 -8.10 0.26 -0.76
N MET A 57 -8.29 0.04 -2.07
CA MET A 57 -7.99 1.05 -3.10
C MET A 57 -8.83 2.32 -2.91
N ARG A 58 -10.13 2.18 -2.62
CA ARG A 58 -11.02 3.33 -2.37
C ARG A 58 -10.64 4.09 -1.12
N ARG A 59 -10.25 3.40 -0.05
CA ARG A 59 -9.76 4.03 1.19
C ARG A 59 -8.48 4.80 0.94
N LEU A 60 -7.53 4.23 0.18
CA LEU A 60 -6.30 4.92 -0.22
C LEU A 60 -6.57 6.16 -1.07
N ALA A 61 -7.53 6.10 -2.00
CA ALA A 61 -7.90 7.25 -2.83
C ALA A 61 -8.55 8.41 -2.07
N LYS A 62 -9.03 8.20 -0.84
CA LYS A 62 -9.62 9.25 0.00
C LYS A 62 -8.57 10.15 0.66
N PHE A 63 -7.30 9.74 0.70
CA PHE A 63 -6.27 10.54 1.36
C PHE A 63 -5.84 11.71 0.48
N PRO A 64 -5.81 12.94 1.00
CA PRO A 64 -5.43 14.13 0.23
C PRO A 64 -3.96 14.13 -0.25
N GLN A 65 -3.14 13.21 0.28
CA GLN A 65 -1.75 13.03 -0.11
C GLN A 65 -1.57 12.07 -1.30
N ILE A 66 -2.65 11.42 -1.76
CA ILE A 66 -2.65 10.45 -2.86
C ILE A 66 -3.49 11.04 -3.99
N LYS A 67 -2.87 11.35 -5.12
CA LYS A 67 -3.58 11.86 -6.31
C LYS A 67 -4.26 10.75 -7.09
N SER A 68 -3.63 9.57 -7.17
CA SER A 68 -4.18 8.44 -7.90
C SER A 68 -3.73 7.11 -7.29
N VAL A 69 -4.60 6.11 -7.41
CA VAL A 69 -4.36 4.72 -7.03
C VAL A 69 -4.52 3.87 -8.28
N GLU A 70 -3.43 3.28 -8.75
CA GLU A 70 -3.40 2.41 -9.92
C GLU A 70 -3.16 0.97 -9.51
N LEU A 71 -3.94 0.05 -10.07
CA LEU A 71 -3.71 -1.39 -9.94
C LEU A 71 -2.75 -1.84 -11.03
N ASP A 72 -1.56 -2.29 -10.64
CA ASP A 72 -0.52 -2.75 -11.56
C ASP A 72 -0.66 -4.25 -11.85
N VAL A 73 -0.92 -5.04 -10.80
CA VAL A 73 -1.08 -6.50 -10.90
C VAL A 73 -2.13 -6.96 -9.90
N ALA A 74 -3.05 -7.84 -10.32
CA ALA A 74 -3.89 -8.65 -9.45
C ALA A 74 -3.81 -10.11 -9.88
N LYS A 75 -3.45 -11.01 -8.97
CA LYS A 75 -3.32 -12.45 -9.22
C LYS A 75 -3.90 -13.24 -8.06
N ARG A 76 -4.88 -14.10 -8.35
CA ARG A 76 -5.35 -15.09 -7.39
C ARG A 76 -4.25 -16.14 -7.17
N ALA A 77 -3.93 -16.42 -5.92
CA ALA A 77 -3.02 -17.49 -5.54
C ALA A 77 -3.60 -18.25 -4.35
N LEU A 78 -3.36 -19.55 -4.33
CA LEU A 78 -3.57 -20.38 -3.15
C LEU A 78 -2.45 -20.10 -2.16
N GLU A 79 -2.80 -19.56 -1.00
CA GLU A 79 -1.84 -19.40 0.09
C GLU A 79 -1.55 -20.79 0.67
N LYS A 80 -0.31 -21.25 0.46
CA LYS A 80 0.09 -22.65 0.68
C LYS A 80 -0.03 -23.11 2.14
N GLU A 81 -0.09 -22.17 3.08
CA GLU A 81 -0.13 -22.45 4.51
C GLU A 81 -1.56 -22.56 5.05
N THR A 82 -2.50 -21.77 4.52
CA THR A 82 -3.90 -21.73 4.96
C THR A 82 -4.86 -22.45 4.01
N LYS A 83 -4.42 -22.84 2.81
CA LYS A 83 -5.26 -23.38 1.72
C LYS A 83 -6.42 -22.44 1.33
N THR A 84 -6.28 -21.15 1.58
CA THR A 84 -7.25 -20.13 1.20
C THR A 84 -6.85 -19.49 -0.11
N ASP A 85 -7.82 -19.26 -0.99
CA ASP A 85 -7.64 -18.43 -2.18
C ASP A 85 -7.49 -16.97 -1.76
N VAL A 86 -6.35 -16.36 -2.06
CA VAL A 86 -6.07 -14.95 -1.80
C VAL A 86 -5.76 -14.22 -3.09
N VAL A 87 -6.06 -12.93 -3.15
CA VAL A 87 -5.75 -12.06 -4.28
C VAL A 87 -4.47 -11.30 -3.97
N ASN A 88 -3.35 -11.71 -4.56
CA ASN A 88 -2.13 -10.92 -4.52
C ASN A 88 -2.29 -9.70 -5.41
N PHE A 89 -1.94 -8.53 -4.89
CA PHE A 89 -2.02 -7.28 -5.62
C PHE A 89 -0.73 -6.46 -5.53
N VAL A 90 -0.52 -5.65 -6.56
CA VAL A 90 0.47 -4.57 -6.59
C VAL A 90 -0.26 -3.29 -6.93
N LEU A 91 -0.26 -2.34 -6.01
CA LEU A 91 -0.82 -1.00 -6.19
C LEU A 91 0.30 0.01 -6.37
N LYS A 92 0.09 0.98 -7.24
CA LYS A 92 0.94 2.17 -7.38
C LYS A 92 0.13 3.39 -6.95
N LEU A 93 0.66 4.10 -5.97
CA LEU A 93 0.10 5.35 -5.47
C LEU A 93 0.93 6.50 -6.02
N VAL A 94 0.27 7.44 -6.69
CA VAL A 94 0.91 8.66 -7.20
C VAL A 94 0.62 9.80 -6.25
N ARG A 95 1.66 10.54 -5.83
CA ARG A 95 1.57 11.71 -4.94
C ARG A 95 1.40 13.03 -5.69
#